data_AF-A0A7H9HM08-F1
#
_entry.id   AF-A0A7H9HM08-F1
#
_cell.length_a   1.000
_cell.length_b   1.000
_cell.length_c   1.000
_cell.angle_alpha   90.00
_cell.angle_beta   90.00
_cell.angle_gamma   90.00
#
_symmetry.space_group_name_H-M   'P 1'
#
loop_
_entity.id
_entity.type
_entity.pdbx_description
1 polymer ?
#
loop_
_entity_poly.entity_id
_entity_poly.type
_entity_poly.pdbx_seq_one_letter_code
_entity_poly.pdbx_strand_id
1 'polypeptide(L)'
;MAELLQSVCSICLTEIDGEFGELSPCKHKFHQECIRHWHSCAPDLRCPACRVESDSFIVAGRHKIDLTTGFKVKTLVDAQQSGLLDRLNRTGVDST
;
A
#
# COMPACT_ATOMS: atom_id res chain seq x y z
N MET A 1 16.51 -8.64 -32.67
CA MET A 1 16.12 -9.15 -31.34
C MET A 1 15.66 -7.95 -30.54
N ALA A 2 14.37 -7.62 -30.58
CA ALA A 2 13.86 -6.51 -29.78
C ALA A 2 13.71 -7.03 -28.36
N GLU A 3 14.66 -6.69 -27.49
CA GLU A 3 14.53 -6.88 -26.05
C GLU A 3 13.36 -6.03 -25.58
N LEU A 4 12.19 -6.65 -25.45
CA LEU A 4 11.03 -6.07 -24.83
C LEU A 4 11.44 -5.74 -23.41
N LEU A 5 11.52 -4.44 -23.09
CA LEU A 5 11.66 -3.93 -21.72
C LEU A 5 10.41 -4.31 -20.92
N GLN A 6 10.26 -5.60 -20.61
CA GLN A 6 9.29 -6.12 -19.67
C GLN A 6 9.69 -5.58 -18.30
N SER A 7 8.92 -4.61 -17.81
CA SER A 7 9.04 -4.19 -16.43
C SER A 7 8.48 -5.33 -15.58
N VAL A 8 9.32 -5.98 -14.77
CA VAL A 8 8.89 -7.04 -13.85
C VAL A 8 8.55 -6.41 -12.50
N CYS A 9 7.42 -6.79 -11.92
CA CYS A 9 7.04 -6.31 -10.60
C CYS A 9 7.89 -6.98 -9.53
N SER A 10 8.70 -6.22 -8.78
CA SER A 10 9.60 -6.78 -7.76
C SER A 10 8.89 -7.34 -6.53
N ILE A 11 7.55 -7.17 -6.42
CA ILE A 11 6.75 -7.68 -5.30
C ILE A 11 6.28 -9.11 -5.58
N CYS A 12 5.66 -9.35 -6.75
CA CYS A 12 5.14 -10.67 -7.14
C CYS A 12 6.07 -11.44 -8.08
N LEU A 13 7.14 -10.81 -8.58
CA LEU A 13 8.12 -11.36 -9.53
C LEU A 13 7.53 -11.77 -10.88
N THR A 14 6.38 -11.20 -11.24
CA THR A 14 5.68 -11.42 -12.51
C THR A 14 5.80 -10.20 -13.42
N GLU A 15 5.72 -10.43 -14.73
CA GLU A 15 5.66 -9.39 -15.74
C GLU A 15 4.49 -8.42 -15.51
N ILE A 16 4.75 -7.14 -15.77
CA ILE A 16 3.74 -6.10 -15.75
C ILE A 16 3.08 -6.06 -17.13
N ASP A 17 2.04 -6.87 -17.30
CA ASP A 17 1.20 -6.89 -18.50
C ASP A 17 -0.12 -6.14 -18.19
N GLY A 18 -0.14 -4.82 -18.46
CA GLY A 18 -1.33 -3.98 -18.26
C GLY A 18 -1.11 -2.75 -17.36
N GLU A 19 -2.10 -2.42 -16.54
CA GLU A 19 -2.09 -1.20 -15.74
C GLU A 19 -1.10 -1.30 -14.57
N PHE A 20 -0.09 -0.43 -14.59
CA PHE A 20 0.87 -0.27 -13.51
C PHE A 20 0.80 1.12 -12.92
N GLY A 21 1.36 1.25 -11.73
CA GLY A 21 1.70 2.57 -11.22
C GLY A 21 3.16 2.69 -10.87
N GLU A 22 3.59 3.94 -10.82
CA GLU A 22 4.95 4.35 -10.57
C GLU A 22 5.00 5.12 -9.25
N LEU A 23 5.94 4.77 -8.38
CA LEU A 23 6.22 5.54 -7.16
C LEU A 23 7.11 6.73 -7.49
N SER A 24 6.76 7.91 -6.98
CA SER A 24 7.65 9.08 -7.01
C SER A 24 8.30 9.30 -5.65
N PRO A 25 9.60 9.67 -5.59
CA PRO A 25 10.46 10.09 -6.71
C PRO A 25 11.26 8.95 -7.39
N CYS A 26 11.19 7.72 -6.88
CA CYS A 26 12.11 6.65 -7.28
C CYS A 26 11.81 5.99 -8.65
N LYS A 27 10.64 6.25 -9.22
CA LYS A 27 10.16 5.77 -10.52
C LYS A 27 10.09 4.25 -10.69
N HIS A 28 10.01 3.50 -9.60
CA HIS A 28 9.82 2.06 -9.66
C HIS A 28 8.36 1.73 -9.98
N LYS A 29 8.18 0.74 -10.87
CA LYS A 29 6.88 0.31 -11.39
C LYS A 29 6.43 -0.98 -10.70
N PHE A 30 5.16 -1.02 -10.33
CA PHE A 30 4.52 -2.18 -9.71
C PHE A 30 3.10 -2.33 -10.22
N HIS A 31 2.55 -3.54 -10.12
CA HIS A 31 1.09 -3.70 -10.23
C HIS A 31 0.41 -2.90 -9.12
N GLN A 32 -0.70 -2.26 -9.46
CA GLN A 32 -1.45 -1.40 -8.52
C GLN A 32 -1.87 -2.18 -7.26
N GLU A 33 -2.29 -3.43 -7.43
CA GLU A 33 -2.71 -4.29 -6.33
C GLU A 33 -1.54 -4.67 -5.43
N CYS A 34 -0.40 -5.04 -6.01
CA CYS A 34 0.78 -5.43 -5.25
C CYS A 34 1.27 -4.30 -4.34
N ILE A 35 1.40 -3.08 -4.88
CA ILE A 35 1.88 -1.96 -4.07
C ILE A 35 0.84 -1.48 -3.04
N ARG A 36 -0.46 -1.57 -3.37
CA ARG A 36 -1.55 -1.27 -2.42
C ARG A 36 -1.56 -2.26 -1.25
N HIS A 37 -1.34 -3.54 -1.52
CA HIS A 37 -1.23 -4.56 -0.49
C HIS A 37 0.04 -4.35 0.35
N TRP A 38 1.16 -4.04 -0.28
CA TRP A 38 2.42 -3.72 0.40
C TRP A 38 2.25 -2.59 1.42
N HIS A 39 1.71 -1.43 1.02
CA HIS A 39 1.45 -0.32 1.95
C HIS A 39 0.31 -0.59 2.94
N SER A 40 -0.46 -1.65 2.75
CA SER A 40 -1.45 -2.09 3.75
C SER A 40 -0.80 -2.87 4.89
N CYS A 41 0.35 -3.50 4.66
CA CYS A 41 1.08 -4.27 5.67
C CYS A 41 2.29 -3.51 6.22
N ALA A 42 2.94 -2.69 5.40
CA ALA A 42 4.06 -1.86 5.81
C ALA A 42 3.57 -0.53 6.39
N PRO A 43 3.95 -0.16 7.63
CA PRO A 43 3.60 1.13 8.21
C PRO A 43 4.40 2.29 7.58
N ASP A 44 5.43 1.99 6.80
CA ASP A 44 6.28 3.00 6.17
C ASP A 44 5.97 3.10 4.67
N LEU A 45 5.82 4.33 4.16
CA LEU A 45 5.60 4.62 2.74
C LEU A 45 6.90 4.48 1.92
N ARG A 46 7.60 3.37 2.09
CA ARG A 46 8.90 3.09 1.47
C ARG A 46 8.76 2.14 0.30
N CYS A 47 9.45 2.48 -0.79
CA CYS A 47 9.49 1.66 -1.98
C CYS A 47 10.06 0.26 -1.68
N PRO A 48 9.40 -0.84 -2.07
CA PRO A 48 9.90 -2.19 -1.81
C PRO A 48 11.20 -2.52 -2.55
N ALA A 49 11.48 -1.85 -3.68
CA ALA A 49 12.68 -2.09 -4.48
C ALA A 49 13.92 -1.35 -3.94
N CYS A 50 13.78 -0.06 -3.61
CA CYS A 50 14.92 0.80 -3.24
C CYS A 50 14.84 1.41 -1.84
N ARG A 51 13.75 1.19 -1.10
CA ARG A 51 13.47 1.72 0.25
C ARG A 51 13.41 3.25 0.35
N VAL A 52 13.43 3.97 -0.77
CA VAL A 52 13.20 5.42 -0.80
C VAL A 52 11.75 5.72 -0.43
N GLU A 53 11.56 6.71 0.44
CA GLU A 53 10.24 7.20 0.84
C GLU A 53 9.52 7.80 -0.37
N SER A 54 8.25 7.40 -0.53
CA SER A 54 7.43 7.76 -1.68
C SER A 54 6.17 8.46 -1.18
N ASP A 55 5.99 9.72 -1.54
CA ASP A 55 4.81 10.51 -1.17
C ASP A 55 3.64 10.31 -2.16
N SER A 56 3.96 9.96 -3.40
CA SER A 56 3.01 9.94 -4.51
C SER A 56 3.08 8.64 -5.30
N PHE A 57 1.92 8.14 -5.72
CA PHE A 57 1.79 7.00 -6.62
C PHE A 57 1.00 7.40 -7.87
N ILE A 58 1.56 7.16 -9.05
CA ILE A 58 0.98 7.59 -10.33
C ILE A 58 0.53 6.37 -11.12
N VAL A 59 -0.77 6.20 -11.31
CA VAL A 59 -1.33 5.09 -12.09
C VAL A 59 -1.45 5.50 -13.55
N ALA A 60 -0.75 4.78 -14.44
CA ALA A 60 -0.82 4.91 -15.90
C ALA A 60 -0.88 6.36 -16.43
N GLY A 61 -0.21 7.30 -15.74
CA GLY A 61 -0.11 8.72 -16.11
C GLY A 61 -1.37 9.57 -15.94
N ARG A 62 -2.48 9.07 -15.37
CA ARG A 62 -3.75 9.83 -15.31
C ARG A 62 -4.21 10.22 -13.91
N HIS A 63 -3.83 9.45 -12.89
CA HIS A 63 -4.20 9.73 -11.50
C HIS A 63 -2.99 9.71 -10.58
N LYS A 64 -2.70 10.87 -9.97
CA LYS A 64 -1.74 11.03 -8.88
C LYS A 64 -2.46 10.76 -7.56
N ILE A 65 -2.04 9.74 -6.85
CA ILE A 65 -2.56 9.36 -5.55
C ILE A 65 -1.54 9.80 -4.50
N ASP A 66 -1.98 10.62 -3.56
CA ASP A 66 -1.17 11.03 -2.42
C ASP A 66 -1.20 9.92 -1.35
N LEU A 67 -0.07 9.24 -1.18
CA LEU A 67 0.04 8.08 -0.29
C LEU A 67 -0.05 8.48 1.18
N THR A 68 0.36 9.69 1.52
CA THR A 68 0.35 10.21 2.90
C THR A 68 -1.07 10.38 3.43
N THR A 69 -1.98 10.80 2.56
CA THR A 69 -3.39 10.97 2.90
C THR A 69 -4.05 9.62 3.19
N GLY A 70 -3.82 8.63 2.33
CA GLY A 70 -4.34 7.27 2.53
C GLY A 70 -3.81 6.61 3.81
N PHE A 71 -2.53 6.84 4.13
CA PHE A 71 -1.91 6.32 5.34
C PHE A 71 -2.56 6.87 6.62
N LYS A 72 -2.78 8.18 6.70
CA LYS A 72 -3.42 8.83 7.86
C LYS A 72 -4.84 8.31 8.11
N VAL A 73 -5.61 8.06 7.05
CA VAL A 73 -6.96 7.48 7.17
C VAL A 73 -6.90 6.08 7.78
N LYS A 74 -5.97 5.22 7.36
CA LYS A 74 -5.81 3.88 7.91
C LYS A 74 -5.50 3.92 9.41
N THR A 75 -4.59 4.80 9.84
CA THR A 75 -4.25 4.96 11.27
C THR A 75 -5.46 5.42 12.10
N LEU A 76 -6.29 6.33 11.57
CA LEU A 76 -7.50 6.79 12.26
C LEU A 76 -8.58 5.70 12.38
N VAL A 77 -8.78 4.92 11.32
CA VAL A 77 -9.76 3.81 11.31
C VAL A 77 -9.32 2.70 12.26
N ASP A 78 -8.05 2.34 12.26
CA ASP A 78 -7.50 1.31 13.15
C ASP A 78 -7.59 1.73 14.64
N ALA A 79 -7.29 3.01 14.93
CA ALA A 79 -7.46 3.58 16.25
C ALA A 79 -8.93 3.49 16.75
N GLN A 80 -9.92 3.72 15.88
CA GLN A 80 -11.33 3.55 16.23
C GLN A 80 -11.71 2.09 16.50
N GLN A 81 -11.14 1.14 15.76
CA GLN A 81 -11.40 -0.29 15.94
C GLN A 81 -10.89 -0.80 17.29
N SER A 82 -9.72 -0.32 17.74
CA SER A 82 -9.15 -0.69 19.05
C SER A 82 -10.03 -0.28 20.24
N GLY A 83 -10.76 0.85 20.13
CA GLY A 83 -11.70 1.29 21.16
C GLY A 83 -13.01 0.49 21.22
N LEU A 84 -13.38 -0.23 20.14
CA LEU A 84 -14.56 -1.09 20.10
C LEU A 84 -14.32 -2.46 20.77
N LEU A 85 -13.10 -3.01 20.64
CA LEU A 85 -12.71 -4.27 21.30
C LEU A 85 -12.70 -4.15 22.84
N ASP A 86 -12.32 -2.99 23.40
CA ASP A 86 -12.38 -2.76 24.85
C ASP A 86 -13.82 -2.77 25.40
N ARG A 87 -14.80 -2.37 24.58
CA ARG A 87 -16.22 -2.35 24.97
C ARG A 87 -16.88 -3.73 24.90
N LEU A 88 -16.48 -4.57 23.95
CA LEU A 88 -17.01 -5.93 23.80
C LEU A 88 -16.44 -6.90 24.86
N ASN A 89 -15.25 -6.63 25.39
CA ASN A 89 -14.65 -7.45 26.44
C ASN A 89 -15.20 -7.16 27.86
N ARG A 90 -16.10 -6.18 28.00
CA ARG A 90 -16.68 -5.78 29.30
C ARG A 90 -18.06 -6.39 29.58
N THR A 91 -18.70 -7.05 28.61
CA THR A 91 -20.04 -7.64 28.77
C THR A 91 -20.03 -9.13 29.14
N GLY A 92 -18.90 -9.66 29.61
CA GLY A 92 -18.75 -11.08 29.91
C GLY A 92 -17.97 -11.32 31.19
N VAL A 93 -18.51 -10.91 32.34
CA VAL A 93 -18.41 -11.62 33.64
C VAL A 93 -19.31 -10.90 34.65
N ASP A 94 -20.55 -11.37 34.81
CA ASP A 94 -21.13 -11.42 36.15
C ASP A 94 -21.90 -12.74 36.23
N SER A 95 -21.26 -13.70 36.89
CA SER A 95 -21.86 -14.94 37.32
C SER A 95 -22.35 -14.69 38.74
N THR A 96 -23.67 -14.75 38.96
CA THR A 96 -24.31 -15.25 40.19
C THR A 96 -25.75 -15.63 39.87
#